data_AF-A0AAU1C0S2-F1
#
_entry.id   AF-A0AAU1C0S2-F1
#
_cell.length_a   1.000
_cell.length_b   1.000
_cell.length_c   1.000
_cell.angle_alpha   90.00
_cell.angle_beta   90.00
_cell.angle_gamma   90.00
#
_symmetry.space_group_name_H-M   'P 1'
#
loop_
_entity.id
_entity.type
_entity.pdbx_description
1 polymer ?
#
loop_
_entity_poly.entity_id
_entity_poly.type
_entity_poly.pdbx_seq_one_letter_code
_entity_poly.pdbx_strand_id
1 'polypeptide(L)'
;MDAKPLTPTERELAALDCDRVLVGFQFKPSPLEIGRLTVTIRNHGERLHASVRALPPTNRTRRSDAVLRDWGDLIAQGPRPVPLGAWTYLRALARTVRGFLEVLADAGAAKGGAR
;
A
#
# COMPACT_ATOMS: atom_id res chain seq x y z
N MET A 1 9.03 10.28 -13.77
CA MET A 1 8.02 11.19 -13.18
C MET A 1 8.02 10.94 -11.69
N ASP A 2 8.45 11.93 -10.90
CA ASP A 2 8.41 11.81 -9.44
C ASP A 2 6.96 11.78 -8.98
N ALA A 3 6.52 10.64 -8.45
CA ALA A 3 5.15 10.47 -8.00
C ALA A 3 4.89 11.44 -6.83
N LYS A 4 3.99 12.41 -7.05
CA LYS A 4 3.59 13.38 -6.02
C LYS A 4 3.14 12.63 -4.75
N PRO A 5 3.69 12.96 -3.57
CA PRO A 5 3.24 12.37 -2.31
C PRO A 5 1.73 12.50 -2.12
N LEU A 6 1.10 11.52 -1.47
CA LEU A 6 -0.31 11.63 -1.08
C LEU A 6 -0.49 12.72 -0.02
N THR A 7 -1.48 13.59 -0.22
CA THR A 7 -2.00 14.50 0.81
C THR A 7 -2.64 13.70 1.97
N PRO A 8 -2.90 14.33 3.14
CA PRO A 8 -3.58 13.64 4.25
C PRO A 8 -4.91 12.99 3.82
N THR A 9 -5.78 13.73 3.12
CA THR A 9 -7.06 13.22 2.63
C THR A 9 -6.88 12.07 1.62
N GLU A 10 -5.87 12.14 0.75
CA GLU A 10 -5.59 11.04 -0.17
C GLU A 10 -5.07 9.78 0.55
N ARG A 11 -4.37 9.93 1.69
CA ARG A 11 -3.95 8.80 2.54
C ARG A 11 -5.14 8.16 3.25
N GLU A 12 -6.08 8.97 3.74
CA GLU A 12 -7.34 8.47 4.31
C GLU A 12 -8.16 7.70 3.27
N LEU A 13 -8.26 8.22 2.04
CA LEU A 13 -8.90 7.50 0.94
C LEU A 13 -8.19 6.18 0.62
N ALA A 14 -6.86 6.17 0.59
CA ALA A 14 -6.09 4.95 0.39
C ALA A 14 -6.34 3.92 1.50
N ALA A 15 -6.46 4.38 2.77
CA ALA A 15 -6.80 3.51 3.89
C ALA A 15 -8.21 2.90 3.71
N LEU A 16 -9.21 3.72 3.37
CA LEU A 16 -10.58 3.27 3.11
C LEU A 16 -10.66 2.24 1.97
N ASP A 17 -9.90 2.46 0.88
CA ASP A 17 -9.83 1.50 -0.23
C ASP A 17 -9.15 0.19 0.19
N CYS A 18 -8.14 0.24 1.06
CA CYS A 18 -7.57 -0.99 1.64
C CYS A 18 -8.60 -1.75 2.48
N ASP A 19 -9.40 -1.06 3.27
CA ASP A 19 -10.43 -1.66 4.12
C ASP A 19 -11.49 -2.40 3.28
N ARG A 20 -11.92 -1.77 2.17
CA ARG A 20 -12.83 -2.37 1.18
C ARG A 20 -12.26 -3.65 0.56
N VAL A 21 -10.95 -3.71 0.34
CA VAL A 21 -10.29 -4.92 -0.19
C VAL A 21 -10.15 -6.02 0.87
N LEU A 22 -9.92 -5.62 2.12
CA LEU A 22 -9.56 -6.54 3.20
C LEU A 22 -10.77 -7.23 3.86
N VAL A 23 -11.96 -7.06 3.29
CA VAL A 23 -13.20 -7.74 3.69
C VAL A 23 -13.09 -9.28 3.72
N GLY A 24 -14.01 -9.91 4.46
CA GLY A 24 -14.12 -11.36 4.55
C GLY A 24 -14.50 -12.03 3.23
N PHE A 25 -14.26 -13.34 3.12
CA PHE A 25 -14.48 -14.12 1.89
C PHE A 25 -15.92 -14.02 1.37
N GLN A 26 -16.91 -14.02 2.26
CA GLN A 26 -18.32 -13.88 1.90
C GLN A 26 -18.66 -12.55 1.21
N PHE A 27 -17.80 -11.54 1.35
CA PHE A 27 -17.94 -10.21 0.73
C PHE A 27 -16.93 -10.00 -0.40
N LYS A 28 -16.33 -11.08 -0.90
CA LYS A 28 -15.35 -11.00 -1.99
C LYS A 28 -15.96 -10.26 -3.20
N PRO A 29 -15.26 -9.24 -3.75
CA PRO A 29 -15.76 -8.52 -4.92
C PRO A 29 -15.84 -9.39 -6.18
N SER A 30 -16.63 -8.92 -7.14
CA SER A 30 -16.71 -9.50 -8.49
C SER A 30 -15.35 -9.46 -9.20
N PRO A 31 -15.09 -10.31 -10.22
CA PRO A 31 -13.83 -10.28 -10.97
C PRO A 31 -13.52 -8.91 -11.59
N LEU A 32 -14.53 -8.23 -12.15
CA LEU A 32 -14.38 -6.89 -12.73
C LEU A 32 -13.98 -5.87 -11.66
N GLU A 33 -14.62 -5.93 -10.49
CA GLU A 33 -14.33 -5.04 -9.38
C GLU A 33 -12.93 -5.29 -8.79
N ILE A 34 -12.48 -6.55 -8.73
CA ILE A 34 -11.09 -6.89 -8.37
C ILE A 34 -10.11 -6.22 -9.32
N GLY A 35 -10.36 -6.25 -10.63
CA GLY A 35 -9.51 -5.59 -11.62
C GLY A 35 -9.41 -4.08 -11.36
N ARG A 36 -10.56 -3.42 -11.13
CA ARG A 36 -10.61 -1.98 -10.82
C ARG A 36 -9.89 -1.64 -9.52
N LEU A 37 -10.19 -2.36 -8.44
CA LEU A 37 -9.54 -2.16 -7.14
C LEU A 37 -8.04 -2.42 -7.21
N THR A 38 -7.59 -3.38 -8.03
CA THR A 38 -6.15 -3.62 -8.24
C THR A 38 -5.45 -2.40 -8.82
N VAL A 39 -6.03 -1.75 -9.82
CA VAL A 39 -5.47 -0.51 -10.38
C VAL A 39 -5.46 0.60 -9.34
N THR A 40 -6.57 0.80 -8.61
CA THR A 40 -6.67 1.83 -7.56
C THR A 40 -5.62 1.63 -6.46
N ILE A 41 -5.56 0.43 -5.86
CA ILE A 41 -4.59 0.10 -4.81
C ILE A 41 -3.16 0.20 -5.34
N ARG A 42 -2.92 -0.21 -6.59
CA ARG A 42 -1.59 -0.07 -7.18
C ARG A 42 -1.15 1.39 -7.28
N ASN A 43 -2.03 2.26 -7.74
CA ASN A 43 -1.74 3.70 -7.86
C ASN A 43 -1.43 4.33 -6.49
N HIS A 44 -2.19 3.98 -5.44
CA HIS A 44 -1.88 4.41 -4.08
C HIS A 44 -0.50 3.91 -3.64
N GLY A 45 -0.24 2.62 -3.86
CA GLY A 45 1.02 1.98 -3.48
C GLY A 45 2.24 2.56 -4.17
N GLU A 46 2.19 2.90 -5.47
CA GLU A 46 3.32 3.54 -6.16
C GLU A 46 3.67 4.92 -5.56
N ARG A 47 2.65 5.73 -5.24
CA ARG A 47 2.85 7.06 -4.63
C ARG A 47 3.38 6.95 -3.19
N LEU A 48 2.89 5.97 -2.44
CA LEU A 48 3.34 5.68 -1.08
C LEU A 48 4.74 5.10 -1.04
N HIS A 49 5.05 4.17 -1.94
CA HIS A 49 6.38 3.60 -2.13
C HIS A 49 7.40 4.71 -2.42
N ALA A 50 7.10 5.64 -3.32
CA ALA A 50 7.95 6.80 -3.58
C ALA A 50 8.15 7.67 -2.32
N SER A 51 7.07 7.92 -1.57
CA SER A 51 7.12 8.70 -0.32
C SER A 51 7.98 8.03 0.77
N VAL A 52 7.87 6.70 0.93
CA VAL A 52 8.68 5.94 1.90
C VAL A 52 10.13 5.87 1.46
N ARG A 53 10.42 5.69 0.17
CA ARG A 53 11.78 5.78 -0.36
C ARG A 53 12.42 7.15 -0.13
N ALA A 54 11.63 8.22 -0.15
CA ALA A 54 12.11 9.58 0.09
C ALA A 54 12.37 9.90 1.58
N LEU A 55 12.06 8.98 2.52
CA LEU A 55 12.36 9.19 3.93
C LEU A 55 13.88 9.35 4.16
N PRO A 56 14.30 10.33 4.97
CA PRO A 56 15.70 10.46 5.41
C PRO A 56 16.19 9.16 6.07
N PRO A 57 17.49 8.82 5.98
CA PRO A 57 18.04 7.61 6.59
C PRO A 57 17.72 7.47 8.09
N THR A 58 17.69 8.57 8.83
CA THR A 58 17.35 8.62 10.27
C THR A 58 15.92 8.17 10.56
N ASN A 59 15.02 8.25 9.58
CA ASN A 59 13.61 7.89 9.71
C ASN A 59 13.29 6.55 9.03
N ARG A 60 14.29 5.90 8.41
CA ARG A 60 14.12 4.55 7.87
C ARG A 60 14.29 3.54 8.98
N THR A 61 13.33 2.64 9.06
CA THR A 61 13.29 1.54 10.03
C THR A 61 13.32 0.21 9.29
N ARG A 62 13.56 -0.89 10.02
CA ARG A 62 13.41 -2.25 9.46
C ARG A 62 12.04 -2.47 8.82
N ARG A 63 10.99 -1.83 9.36
CA ARG A 63 9.62 -1.88 8.80
C ARG A 63 9.55 -1.19 7.45
N SER A 64 10.18 -0.02 7.31
CA SER A 64 10.24 0.68 6.02
C SER A 64 10.97 -0.14 4.96
N ASP A 65 12.08 -0.80 5.30
CA ASP A 65 12.81 -1.64 4.35
C ASP A 65 12.03 -2.89 3.95
N ALA A 66 11.34 -3.52 4.92
CA ALA A 66 10.50 -4.69 4.67
C ALA A 66 9.35 -4.37 3.70
N VAL A 67 8.59 -3.30 3.96
CA VAL A 67 7.44 -2.95 3.11
C VAL A 67 7.87 -2.51 1.70
N LEU A 68 9.04 -1.88 1.55
CA LEU A 68 9.61 -1.56 0.24
C LEU A 68 9.97 -2.83 -0.55
N ARG A 69 10.54 -3.83 0.12
CA ARG A 69 10.86 -5.14 -0.50
C ARG A 69 9.58 -5.87 -0.89
N ASP A 70 8.63 -6.02 0.03
CA ASP A 70 7.36 -6.71 -0.21
C ASP A 70 6.61 -6.10 -1.40
N TRP A 71 6.63 -4.77 -1.53
CA TRP A 71 6.07 -4.08 -2.68
C TRP A 71 6.78 -4.46 -3.98
N GLY A 72 8.12 -4.39 -4.01
CA GLY A 72 8.90 -4.77 -5.18
C GLY A 72 8.62 -6.20 -5.62
N ASP A 73 8.58 -7.14 -4.66
CA ASP A 73 8.30 -8.55 -4.92
C ASP A 73 6.88 -8.76 -5.47
N LEU A 74 5.87 -8.08 -4.91
CA LEU A 74 4.50 -8.16 -5.40
C LEU A 74 4.36 -7.62 -6.82
N ILE A 75 4.95 -6.45 -7.12
CA ILE A 75 4.88 -5.85 -8.45
C ILE A 75 5.61 -6.72 -9.49
N ALA A 76 6.74 -7.33 -9.12
CA ALA A 76 7.46 -8.25 -10.00
C ALA A 76 6.68 -9.54 -10.28
N GLN A 77 5.98 -10.08 -9.27
CA GLN A 77 5.27 -11.36 -9.39
C GLN A 77 3.90 -11.23 -10.10
N GLY A 78 3.16 -10.17 -9.81
CA GLY A 78 1.79 -10.00 -10.29
C GLY A 78 0.81 -11.07 -9.76
N PRO A 79 -0.44 -11.09 -10.27
CA PRO A 79 -1.42 -12.10 -9.89
C PRO A 79 -1.06 -13.47 -10.46
N ARG A 80 -1.15 -14.51 -9.64
CA ARG A 80 -0.89 -15.91 -10.04
C ARG A 80 -2.09 -16.49 -10.82
N PRO A 81 -1.88 -17.35 -11.83
CA PRO A 81 -2.94 -17.97 -12.62
C PRO A 81 -3.56 -19.18 -11.89
N VAL A 82 -4.03 -18.97 -10.68
CA VAL A 82 -4.65 -19.98 -9.82
C VAL A 82 -6.02 -19.50 -9.36
N PRO A 83 -6.92 -20.38 -8.89
CA PRO A 83 -8.18 -19.96 -8.29
C PRO A 83 -7.95 -18.88 -7.24
N LEU A 84 -8.72 -17.79 -7.33
CA LEU A 84 -8.61 -16.62 -6.45
C LEU A 84 -7.28 -15.84 -6.54
N GLY A 85 -6.36 -16.18 -7.45
CA GLY A 85 -5.04 -15.57 -7.54
C GLY A 85 -5.07 -14.04 -7.72
N ALA A 86 -6.03 -13.51 -8.48
CA ALA A 86 -6.23 -12.07 -8.61
C ALA A 86 -6.71 -11.42 -7.29
N TRP A 87 -7.55 -12.11 -6.52
CA TRP A 87 -8.07 -11.60 -5.25
C TRP A 87 -7.03 -11.69 -4.14
N THR A 88 -6.25 -12.77 -4.06
CA THR A 88 -5.15 -12.90 -3.11
C THR A 88 -4.05 -11.86 -3.38
N TYR A 89 -3.73 -11.64 -4.67
CA TYR A 89 -2.82 -10.57 -5.09
C TYR A 89 -3.32 -9.19 -4.68
N LEU A 90 -4.58 -8.85 -4.97
CA LEU A 90 -5.19 -7.58 -4.55
C LEU A 90 -5.10 -7.38 -3.03
N ARG A 91 -5.40 -8.42 -2.24
CA ARG A 91 -5.29 -8.36 -0.78
C ARG A 91 -3.86 -8.21 -0.29
N ALA A 92 -2.89 -8.82 -0.97
CA ALA A 92 -1.49 -8.62 -0.64
C ALA A 92 -1.07 -7.16 -0.90
N LEU A 93 -1.43 -6.60 -2.06
CA LEU A 93 -1.19 -5.18 -2.35
C LEU A 93 -1.81 -4.26 -1.28
N ALA A 94 -3.06 -4.49 -0.89
CA ALA A 94 -3.73 -3.66 0.13
C ALA A 94 -3.05 -3.73 1.51
N ARG A 95 -2.51 -4.89 1.90
CA ARG A 95 -1.73 -5.02 3.14
C ARG A 95 -0.42 -4.25 3.07
N THR A 96 0.30 -4.35 1.96
CA THR A 96 1.54 -3.61 1.75
C THR A 96 1.28 -2.10 1.73
N VAL A 97 0.18 -1.65 1.11
CA VAL A 97 -0.25 -0.25 1.14
C VAL A 97 -0.54 0.24 2.56
N ARG A 98 -1.25 -0.55 3.38
CA ARG A 98 -1.41 -0.23 4.82
C ARG A 98 -0.07 -0.14 5.54
N GLY A 99 0.87 -1.04 5.25
CA GLY A 99 2.23 -0.98 5.80
C GLY A 99 2.95 0.34 5.46
N PHE A 100 2.79 0.86 4.24
CA PHE A 100 3.35 2.17 3.89
C PHE A 100 2.69 3.32 4.67
N LEU A 101 1.36 3.27 4.83
CA LEU A 101 0.63 4.28 5.59
C LEU A 101 1.09 4.32 7.05
N GLU A 102 1.27 3.15 7.67
CA GLU A 102 1.81 3.03 9.03
C GLU A 102 3.22 3.63 9.14
N VAL A 103 4.12 3.27 8.21
CA VAL A 103 5.49 3.82 8.18
C VAL A 103 5.51 5.35 8.07
N LEU A 104 4.65 5.92 7.23
CA LEU A 104 4.56 7.37 7.07
C LEU A 104 3.93 8.07 8.28
N ALA A 105 2.99 7.42 8.96
CA ALA A 105 2.41 7.92 10.20
C ALA A 105 3.46 7.96 11.32
N ASP A 106 4.21 6.85 11.51
CA ASP A 106 5.30 6.74 12.49
C ASP A 106 6.38 7.81 12.25
N ALA A 107 6.80 7.99 10.99
CA ALA A 107 7.77 9.01 10.61
C ALA A 107 7.25 10.45 10.80
N GLY A 108 5.93 10.67 10.72
CA GLY A 108 5.29 11.94 11.03
C GLY A 108 5.26 12.23 12.53
N ALA A 109 4.92 11.24 13.34
CA ALA A 109 4.91 11.35 14.81
C ALA A 109 6.31 11.65 15.37
N ALA A 110 7.35 10.99 14.84
CA ALA A 110 8.74 11.24 15.23
C ALA A 110 9.21 12.69 14.97
N LYS A 111 8.64 13.38 13.96
CA LYS A 111 8.92 14.80 13.70
C LYS A 111 8.18 15.73 14.66
N GLY A 112 7.00 15.35 15.14
CA GLY A 112 6.17 16.16 16.04
C GLY A 112 6.63 16.16 17.50
N GLY A 113 7.34 15.12 17.94
CA GLY A 113 7.84 14.98 19.31
C GLY A 113 9.19 15.65 19.60
N ALA A 114 9.85 16.24 18.60
CA ALA A 114 11.16 16.89 18.73
C ALA A 114 11.05 18.40 19.04
N ARG A 115 10.02 18.83 19.78
CA ARG A 115 9.73 20.25 20.04
C ARG A 115 9.85 20.61 21.51
#